data_AF-A0A847HAG6-F1
#
_entry.id   AF-A0A847HAG6-F1
#
_cell.length_a   1.000
_cell.length_b   1.000
_cell.length_c   1.000
_cell.angle_alpha   90.00
_cell.angle_beta   90.00
_cell.angle_gamma   90.00
#
_symmetry.space_group_name_H-M   'P 1'
#
loop_
_entity.id
_entity.type
_entity.pdbx_description
1 polymer ?
#
loop_
_entity_poly.entity_id
_entity_poly.type
_entity_poly.pdbx_seq_one_letter_code
_entity_poly.pdbx_strand_id
1 'polypeptide(L)'
;MDKFTTHTGIGVPLRRSNVDTDQIIPAVYLKRVTRTGFEDGLFAGWRKDENFVLNQEPYRNGSVLVAGPDFGTGSSREHAVWALMDYGFRVVLSPRFADIFRGNSGKAGLLAAQMEESDIELLWKQLEAEPGLEITVDLESRTVTAGENTYQFTVDDYTRWRLLEGLDDIGLTLRDEPAITAFEAKRPAFKPTITADA
;
A
#
# COMPACT_ATOMS: atom_id res chain seq x y z
N MET A 1 -12.13 2.22 -4.03
CA MET A 1 -10.68 2.50 -4.17
C MET A 1 -10.48 3.38 -5.40
N ASP A 2 -9.48 4.28 -5.40
CA ASP A 2 -9.15 5.07 -6.59
C ASP A 2 -8.30 4.26 -7.58
N LYS A 3 -8.40 4.58 -8.88
CA LYS A 3 -7.54 3.95 -9.90
C LYS A 3 -6.09 4.38 -9.71
N PHE A 4 -5.18 3.43 -9.84
CA PHE A 4 -3.74 3.67 -9.87
C PHE A 4 -3.20 3.32 -11.25
N THR A 5 -2.70 4.30 -11.99
CA THR A 5 -1.99 4.09 -13.26
C THR A 5 -0.53 4.50 -13.11
N THR A 6 -0.30 5.78 -12.81
CA THR A 6 1.02 6.35 -12.57
C THR A 6 0.96 7.21 -11.32
N HIS A 7 2.00 7.16 -10.50
CA HIS A 7 2.15 8.01 -9.33
C HIS A 7 3.53 8.63 -9.30
N THR A 8 3.60 9.96 -9.14
CA THR A 8 4.85 10.70 -8.95
C THR A 8 4.83 11.36 -7.59
N GLY A 9 5.91 11.22 -6.83
CA GLY A 9 6.07 11.96 -5.58
C GLY A 9 7.40 11.71 -4.90
N ILE A 10 7.64 12.44 -3.81
CA ILE A 10 8.91 12.40 -3.07
C ILE A 10 9.19 10.97 -2.58
N GLY A 11 10.38 10.46 -2.95
CA GLY A 11 10.89 9.19 -2.48
C GLY A 11 11.45 9.30 -1.06
N VAL A 12 11.12 8.33 -0.21
CA VAL A 12 11.58 8.27 1.19
C VAL A 12 12.50 7.06 1.39
N PRO A 13 13.79 7.27 1.70
CA PRO A 13 14.72 6.17 1.98
C PRO A 13 14.55 5.66 3.42
N LEU A 14 13.93 4.50 3.58
CA LEU A 14 13.83 3.78 4.86
C LEU A 14 14.75 2.56 4.86
N ARG A 15 16.00 2.76 5.27
CA ARG A 15 17.00 1.67 5.43
C ARG A 15 16.69 0.78 6.65
N ARG A 16 15.60 0.03 6.58
CA ARG A 16 15.15 -0.94 7.58
C ARG A 16 14.64 -2.19 6.89
N SER A 17 15.14 -3.33 7.35
CA SER A 17 14.66 -4.65 6.96
C SER A 17 13.72 -5.19 8.03
N ASN A 18 12.91 -6.20 7.67
CA ASN A 18 12.05 -6.93 8.62
C ASN A 18 11.09 -6.00 9.35
N VAL A 19 10.63 -4.95 8.66
CA VAL A 19 9.70 -3.97 9.21
C VAL A 19 8.37 -4.65 9.46
N ASP A 20 8.03 -4.86 10.73
CA ASP A 20 6.83 -5.60 11.11
C ASP A 20 5.59 -4.71 11.22
N THR A 21 4.41 -5.31 11.28
CA THR A 21 3.15 -4.56 11.33
C THR A 21 2.93 -3.75 12.61
N ASP A 22 3.55 -4.10 13.74
CA ASP A 22 3.56 -3.28 14.97
C ASP A 22 4.46 -2.05 14.82
N GLN A 23 5.56 -2.16 14.07
CA GLN A 23 6.42 -1.02 13.74
C GLN A 23 5.73 -0.05 12.78
N ILE A 24 5.04 -0.56 11.76
CA ILE A 24 4.24 0.27 10.83
C ILE A 24 3.14 0.99 11.61
N ILE A 25 2.37 0.27 12.44
CA ILE A 25 1.36 0.87 13.30
C ILE A 25 1.24 0.10 14.63
N PRO A 26 1.60 0.73 15.77
CA PRO A 26 1.54 0.06 17.06
C PRO A 26 0.11 -0.34 17.46
N ALA A 27 -0.02 -1.49 18.13
CA ALA A 27 -1.31 -2.06 18.57
C ALA A 27 -2.23 -1.08 19.34
N VAL A 28 -1.67 -0.08 20.02
CA VAL A 28 -2.44 0.92 20.78
C VAL A 28 -3.40 1.74 19.90
N TYR A 29 -3.07 1.92 18.62
CA TYR A 29 -3.91 2.64 17.65
C TYR A 29 -5.06 1.80 17.11
N LEU A 30 -5.00 0.47 17.25
CA LEU A 30 -5.97 -0.48 16.69
C LEU A 30 -7.24 -0.63 17.53
N LYS A 31 -7.37 0.19 18.59
CA LYS A 31 -8.62 0.31 19.37
C LYS A 31 -9.63 1.26 18.71
N ARG A 32 -9.21 1.99 17.68
CA ARG A 32 -10.10 2.85 16.89
C ARG A 32 -11.06 2.00 16.06
N VAL A 33 -12.31 2.45 15.97
CA VAL A 33 -13.36 1.80 15.17
C VAL A 33 -13.62 2.52 13.84
N THR A 34 -12.87 3.59 13.56
CA THR A 34 -12.92 4.32 12.30
C THR A 34 -12.08 3.62 11.24
N ARG A 35 -12.41 3.85 9.96
CA ARG A 35 -11.63 3.35 8.82
C ARG A 35 -10.51 4.28 8.36
N THR A 36 -10.51 5.51 8.85
CA THR A 36 -9.55 6.57 8.50
C THR A 36 -8.98 7.20 9.77
N GLY A 37 -7.94 8.00 9.58
CA GLY A 37 -7.30 8.77 10.64
C GLY A 37 -6.18 7.97 11.33
N PHE A 38 -5.42 7.18 10.59
CA PHE A 38 -4.31 6.36 11.10
C PHE A 38 -2.91 6.94 10.80
N GLU A 39 -2.83 8.12 10.17
CA GLU A 39 -1.59 8.80 9.78
C GLU A 39 -0.70 9.17 10.98
N ASP A 40 -1.28 9.41 12.16
CA ASP A 40 -0.55 9.65 13.41
C ASP A 40 0.07 8.35 13.98
N GLY A 41 -0.53 7.20 13.66
CA GLY A 41 -0.07 5.88 14.03
C GLY A 41 1.10 5.38 13.17
N LEU A 42 1.24 5.86 11.93
CA LEU A 42 2.28 5.42 11.01
C LEU A 42 3.67 5.65 11.61
N PHE A 43 4.43 4.58 11.82
CA PHE A 43 5.76 4.58 12.43
C PHE A 43 5.84 5.39 13.73
N ALA A 44 4.76 5.45 14.50
CA ALA A 44 4.66 6.32 15.68
C ALA A 44 5.76 6.05 16.73
N GLY A 45 6.25 4.81 16.82
CA GLY A 45 7.39 4.46 17.68
C GLY A 45 8.69 5.14 17.23
N TRP A 46 8.99 5.09 15.93
CA TRP A 46 10.20 5.66 15.35
C TRP A 46 10.14 7.18 15.19
N ARG A 47 8.96 7.74 14.88
CA ARG A 47 8.75 9.18 14.75
C ARG A 47 8.91 9.96 16.07
N LYS A 48 9.13 9.28 17.21
CA LYS A 48 9.57 9.93 18.45
C LYS A 48 11.00 10.46 18.36
N ASP A 49 11.83 9.86 17.51
CA ASP A 49 13.15 10.40 17.19
C ASP A 49 13.00 11.52 16.15
N GLU A 50 13.41 12.73 16.52
CA GLU A 50 13.35 13.90 15.63
C GLU A 50 14.16 13.67 14.34
N ASN A 51 15.21 12.84 14.39
CA ASN A 51 16.07 12.53 13.24
C ASN A 51 15.51 11.41 12.35
N PHE A 52 14.36 10.82 12.70
CA PHE A 52 13.73 9.81 11.86
C PHE A 52 13.33 10.40 10.49
N VAL A 53 13.52 9.63 9.41
CA VAL A 53 13.41 10.13 8.03
C VAL A 53 12.09 10.84 7.74
N LEU A 54 10.95 10.35 8.24
CA LEU A 54 9.63 10.98 8.03
C LEU A 54 9.40 12.27 8.85
N ASN A 55 10.31 12.62 9.73
CA ASN A 55 10.29 13.90 10.45
C ASN A 55 11.16 14.96 9.75
N GLN A 56 11.92 14.58 8.72
CA GLN A 56 12.83 15.47 8.01
C GLN A 56 12.16 16.01 6.75
N GLU A 57 12.33 17.31 6.48
CA GLU A 57 11.98 17.86 5.16
C GLU A 57 13.07 17.46 4.14
N PRO A 58 12.70 17.10 2.89
CA PRO A 58 11.35 17.08 2.33
C PRO A 58 10.58 15.75 2.50
N TYR A 59 11.21 14.73 3.10
CA TYR A 59 10.66 13.37 3.22
C TYR A 59 9.35 13.26 4.01
N ARG A 60 9.05 14.21 4.88
CA ARG A 60 7.77 14.33 5.59
C ARG A 60 6.56 14.35 4.64
N ASN A 61 6.75 14.88 3.43
CA ASN A 61 5.72 14.96 2.39
C ASN A 61 5.85 13.81 1.37
N GLY A 62 6.62 12.76 1.71
CA GLY A 62 6.87 11.60 0.89
C GLY A 62 5.62 10.77 0.61
N SER A 63 5.53 10.24 -0.61
CA SER A 63 4.44 9.34 -1.03
C SER A 63 4.91 8.06 -1.71
N VAL A 64 6.23 7.90 -1.90
CA VAL A 64 6.89 6.67 -2.37
C VAL A 64 7.88 6.22 -1.32
N LEU A 65 7.60 5.12 -0.61
CA LEU A 65 8.49 4.58 0.43
C LEU A 65 9.45 3.56 -0.20
N VAL A 66 10.76 3.71 0.03
CA VAL A 66 11.78 2.74 -0.40
C VAL A 66 12.35 2.05 0.84
N ALA A 67 11.99 0.78 1.03
CA ALA A 67 12.28 0.01 2.23
C ALA A 67 13.16 -1.22 1.96
N GLY A 68 13.77 -1.75 3.03
CA GLY A 68 14.58 -2.96 2.96
C GLY A 68 13.73 -4.23 2.79
N PRO A 69 14.36 -5.41 2.72
CA PRO A 69 13.67 -6.68 2.55
C PRO A 69 12.75 -6.97 3.75
N ASP A 70 11.76 -7.83 3.50
CA ASP A 70 10.83 -8.39 4.51
C ASP A 70 9.87 -7.35 5.10
N PHE A 71 9.44 -6.38 4.27
CA PHE A 71 8.54 -5.32 4.70
C PHE A 71 7.11 -5.84 4.94
N GLY A 72 6.49 -5.36 6.02
CA GLY A 72 5.14 -5.75 6.43
C GLY A 72 5.05 -7.13 7.09
N THR A 73 6.16 -7.63 7.64
CA THR A 73 6.20 -8.95 8.30
C THR A 73 5.42 -8.98 9.62
N GLY A 74 5.24 -10.17 10.18
CA GLY A 74 4.52 -10.38 11.43
C GLY A 74 3.01 -10.57 11.25
N SER A 75 2.22 -10.00 12.15
CA SER A 75 0.79 -10.29 12.24
C SER A 75 -0.02 -9.64 11.10
N SER A 76 -1.08 -10.32 10.66
CA SER A 76 -2.04 -9.79 9.67
C SER A 76 -2.76 -8.56 10.23
N ARG A 77 -2.52 -7.38 9.64
CA ARG A 77 -3.16 -6.12 10.04
C ARG A 77 -3.41 -5.23 8.81
N GLU A 78 -4.67 -5.09 8.41
CA GLU A 78 -5.06 -4.16 7.35
C GLU A 78 -4.73 -2.70 7.70
N HIS A 79 -4.79 -2.36 9.00
CA HIS A 79 -4.43 -1.06 9.53
C HIS A 79 -3.00 -0.61 9.19
N ALA A 80 -2.06 -1.53 8.96
CA ALA A 80 -0.71 -1.16 8.53
C ALA A 80 -0.72 -0.51 7.14
N VAL A 81 -1.58 -1.01 6.24
CA VAL A 81 -1.80 -0.43 4.91
C VAL A 81 -2.54 0.90 5.03
N TRP A 82 -3.57 0.97 5.87
CA TRP A 82 -4.33 2.22 6.08
C TRP A 82 -3.46 3.33 6.65
N ALA A 83 -2.59 3.03 7.63
CA ALA A 83 -1.67 4.02 8.19
C ALA A 83 -0.73 4.61 7.13
N LEU A 84 -0.22 3.78 6.21
CA LEU A 84 0.59 4.24 5.07
C LEU A 84 -0.24 5.13 4.13
N MET A 85 -1.43 4.69 3.75
CA MET A 85 -2.29 5.41 2.81
C MET A 85 -2.82 6.74 3.35
N ASP A 86 -3.27 6.75 4.61
CA ASP A 86 -3.76 7.93 5.32
C ASP A 86 -2.65 8.97 5.49
N TYR A 87 -1.40 8.53 5.71
CA TYR A 87 -0.25 9.44 5.74
C TYR A 87 0.05 10.06 4.36
N GLY A 88 -0.34 9.39 3.28
CA GLY A 88 -0.16 9.87 1.91
C GLY A 88 0.68 8.95 1.02
N PHE A 89 1.17 7.82 1.52
CA PHE A 89 1.87 6.85 0.68
C PHE A 89 0.93 6.22 -0.35
N ARG A 90 1.44 6.09 -1.57
CA ARG A 90 0.77 5.42 -2.69
C ARG A 90 1.57 4.23 -3.19
N VAL A 91 2.89 4.23 -2.95
CA VAL A 91 3.78 3.14 -3.33
C VAL A 91 4.72 2.78 -2.19
N VAL A 92 4.96 1.49 -2.01
CA VAL A 92 6.10 0.95 -1.24
C VAL A 92 6.94 0.08 -2.18
N LEU A 93 8.24 0.37 -2.24
CA LEU A 93 9.26 -0.38 -2.97
C LEU A 93 10.07 -1.19 -1.96
N SER A 94 10.24 -2.49 -2.18
CA SER A 94 11.04 -3.36 -1.31
C SER A 94 11.52 -4.59 -2.08
N PRO A 95 12.66 -5.21 -1.71
CA PRO A 95 13.08 -6.48 -2.28
C PRO A 95 12.11 -7.63 -2.01
N ARG A 96 11.42 -7.58 -0.87
CA ARG A 96 10.47 -8.64 -0.46
C ARG A 96 9.42 -8.11 0.49
N PHE A 97 8.17 -8.52 0.28
CA PHE A 97 7.06 -8.25 1.19
C PHE A 97 6.60 -9.53 1.89
N ALA A 98 5.97 -9.37 3.06
CA ALA A 98 5.14 -10.44 3.60
C ALA A 98 3.85 -10.58 2.79
N ASP A 99 3.47 -11.82 2.46
CA ASP A 99 2.38 -12.09 1.51
C ASP A 99 1.04 -11.47 1.92
N ILE A 100 0.73 -11.53 3.22
CA ILE A 100 -0.51 -10.96 3.76
C ILE A 100 -0.53 -9.43 3.60
N PHE A 101 0.57 -8.76 3.96
CA PHE A 101 0.69 -7.31 3.80
C PHE A 101 0.57 -6.92 2.32
N ARG A 102 1.24 -7.65 1.43
CA ARG A 102 1.19 -7.44 -0.02
C ARG A 102 -0.24 -7.58 -0.56
N GLY A 103 -0.96 -8.64 -0.17
CA GLY A 103 -2.35 -8.86 -0.55
C GLY A 103 -3.29 -7.76 -0.07
N ASN A 104 -3.15 -7.34 1.20
CA ASN A 104 -3.95 -6.24 1.74
C ASN A 104 -3.67 -4.91 1.05
N SER A 105 -2.41 -4.66 0.66
CA SER A 105 -1.99 -3.44 -0.04
C SER A 105 -2.74 -3.28 -1.36
N GLY A 106 -2.74 -4.31 -2.20
CA GLY A 106 -3.42 -4.31 -3.49
C GLY A 106 -4.94 -4.16 -3.41
N LYS A 107 -5.55 -4.63 -2.32
CA LYS A 107 -7.00 -4.49 -2.07
C LYS A 107 -7.41 -3.10 -1.59
N ALA A 108 -6.50 -2.39 -0.94
CA ALA A 108 -6.78 -1.07 -0.36
C ALA A 108 -6.39 0.09 -1.29
N GLY A 109 -5.50 -0.14 -2.26
CA GLY A 109 -5.05 0.87 -3.22
C GLY A 109 -3.60 1.30 -3.04
N LEU A 110 -2.83 0.54 -2.25
CA LEU A 110 -1.40 0.75 -2.07
C LEU A 110 -0.62 -0.20 -3.00
N LEU A 111 0.26 0.34 -3.83
CA LEU A 111 1.13 -0.49 -4.65
C LEU A 111 2.34 -0.98 -3.82
N ALA A 112 2.37 -2.28 -3.52
CA ALA A 112 3.55 -2.97 -2.99
C ALA A 112 4.37 -3.55 -4.16
N ALA A 113 5.31 -2.74 -4.68
CA ALA A 113 6.11 -3.05 -5.86
C ALA A 113 7.43 -3.71 -5.46
N GLN A 114 7.61 -4.96 -5.88
CA GLN A 114 8.79 -5.75 -5.53
C GLN A 114 9.91 -5.52 -6.55
N MET A 115 11.12 -5.19 -6.09
CA MET A 115 12.28 -4.86 -6.93
C MET A 115 13.49 -5.73 -6.58
N GLU A 116 14.54 -5.72 -7.41
CA GLU A 116 15.80 -6.34 -7.04
C GLU A 116 16.48 -5.55 -5.91
N GLU A 117 17.17 -6.24 -5.01
CA GLU A 117 17.84 -5.60 -3.86
C GLU A 117 18.92 -4.60 -4.30
N SER A 118 19.63 -4.90 -5.39
CA SER A 118 20.60 -3.97 -5.99
C SER A 118 19.97 -2.66 -6.44
N ASP A 119 18.75 -2.71 -6.99
CA ASP A 119 18.05 -1.52 -7.47
C ASP A 119 17.54 -0.67 -6.31
N ILE A 120 17.10 -1.31 -5.22
CA ILE A 120 16.74 -0.63 -3.98
C ILE A 120 17.95 0.11 -3.38
N GLU A 121 19.13 -0.51 -3.35
CA GLU A 121 20.36 0.16 -2.90
C GLU A 121 20.75 1.36 -3.79
N LEU A 122 20.55 1.25 -5.11
CA LEU A 122 20.78 2.37 -6.03
C LEU A 122 19.77 3.50 -5.82
N LEU A 123 18.50 3.18 -5.57
CA LEU A 123 17.47 4.16 -5.25
C LEU A 123 17.78 4.88 -3.93
N TRP A 124 18.18 4.16 -2.88
CA TRP A 124 18.59 4.81 -1.62
C TRP A 124 19.72 5.80 -1.82
N LYS A 125 20.77 5.43 -2.57
CA LYS A 125 21.90 6.34 -2.84
C LYS A 125 21.45 7.61 -3.58
N GLN A 126 20.52 7.50 -4.52
CA GLN A 126 19.99 8.67 -5.24
C GLN A 126 19.15 9.57 -4.33
N LEU A 127 18.23 8.98 -3.56
CA LEU A 127 17.37 9.74 -2.63
C LEU A 127 18.19 10.45 -1.55
N GLU A 128 19.23 9.80 -1.03
CA GLU A 128 20.12 10.39 -0.03
C GLU A 128 21.04 11.47 -0.60
N ALA A 129 21.44 11.35 -1.87
CA ALA A 129 22.23 12.37 -2.56
C ALA A 129 21.39 13.60 -2.92
N GLU A 130 20.11 13.42 -3.22
CA GLU A 130 19.16 14.48 -3.56
C GLU A 130 17.86 14.34 -2.74
N PRO A 131 17.85 14.82 -1.48
CA PRO A 131 16.64 14.84 -0.67
C PRO A 131 15.53 15.62 -1.36
N GLY A 132 14.38 14.97 -1.59
CA GLY A 132 13.25 15.55 -2.31
C GLY A 132 13.12 15.08 -3.75
N LEU A 133 14.06 14.28 -4.23
CA LEU A 133 13.95 13.61 -5.52
C LEU A 133 12.60 12.88 -5.62
N GLU A 134 11.84 13.23 -6.64
CA GLU A 134 10.59 12.57 -6.96
C GLU A 134 10.86 11.26 -7.70
N ILE A 135 10.10 10.24 -7.32
CA ILE A 135 10.07 8.95 -8.00
C ILE A 135 8.74 8.87 -8.76
N THR A 136 8.81 8.54 -10.04
CA THR A 136 7.64 8.20 -10.85
C THR A 136 7.50 6.69 -10.97
N VAL A 137 6.35 6.16 -10.57
CA VAL A 137 6.03 4.74 -10.62
C VAL A 137 4.88 4.54 -11.59
N ASP A 138 5.13 3.79 -12.65
CA ASP A 138 4.15 3.47 -13.69
C ASP A 138 3.74 2.01 -13.60
N LEU A 139 2.46 1.77 -13.30
CA LEU A 139 1.89 0.43 -13.13
C LEU A 139 1.61 -0.25 -14.48
N GLU A 140 1.39 0.51 -15.55
CA GLU A 140 1.14 -0.05 -16.87
C GLU A 140 2.40 -0.69 -17.43
N SER A 141 3.52 0.04 -17.43
CA SER A 141 4.83 -0.43 -17.88
C SER A 141 5.61 -1.20 -16.81
N ARG A 142 5.19 -1.12 -15.54
CA ARG A 142 5.87 -1.71 -14.35
C ARG A 142 7.27 -1.16 -14.12
N THR A 143 7.42 0.15 -14.28
CA THR A 143 8.70 0.84 -14.13
C THR A 143 8.72 1.82 -12.98
N VAL A 144 9.89 2.01 -12.40
CA VAL A 144 10.20 3.07 -11.43
C VAL A 144 11.26 3.98 -12.05
N THR A 145 11.00 5.28 -12.16
CA THR A 145 11.94 6.27 -12.69
C THR A 145 12.35 7.23 -11.58
N ALA A 146 13.65 7.41 -11.39
CA ALA A 146 14.25 8.35 -10.45
C ALA A 146 15.41 9.08 -11.17
N GLY A 147 15.27 10.39 -11.37
CA GLY A 147 16.19 11.15 -12.21
C GLY A 147 16.24 10.59 -13.64
N GLU A 148 17.43 10.29 -14.14
CA GLU A 148 17.65 9.68 -15.46
C GLU A 148 17.58 8.14 -15.44
N ASN A 149 17.49 7.53 -14.26
CA ASN A 149 17.50 6.07 -14.11
C ASN A 149 16.10 5.49 -14.15
N THR A 150 15.95 4.35 -14.81
CA THR A 150 14.70 3.58 -14.84
C THR A 150 14.96 2.14 -14.40
N TYR A 151 14.13 1.67 -13.49
CA TYR A 151 14.15 0.35 -12.88
C TYR A 151 12.87 -0.41 -13.20
N GLN A 152 12.90 -1.72 -13.01
CA GLN A 152 11.75 -2.59 -13.18
C GLN A 152 11.26 -3.07 -11.83
N PHE A 153 9.94 -3.25 -11.69
CA PHE A 153 9.36 -3.90 -10.53
C PHE A 153 8.39 -5.02 -10.96
N THR A 154 8.06 -5.86 -10.00
CA THR A 154 7.10 -6.95 -10.17
C THR A 154 5.90 -6.79 -9.25
N VAL A 155 4.73 -7.10 -9.79
CA VAL A 155 3.44 -7.19 -9.13
C VAL A 155 2.64 -8.26 -9.88
N ASP A 156 1.83 -9.05 -9.18
CA ASP A 156 1.01 -10.05 -9.84
C ASP A 156 -0.10 -9.39 -10.68
N ASP A 157 -0.50 -10.05 -11.76
CA ASP A 157 -1.43 -9.49 -12.74
C ASP A 157 -2.81 -9.18 -12.14
N TYR A 158 -3.24 -9.94 -11.14
CA TYR A 158 -4.54 -9.74 -10.49
C TYR A 158 -4.54 -8.49 -9.63
N THR A 159 -3.50 -8.28 -8.81
CA THR A 159 -3.29 -7.04 -8.06
C THR A 159 -3.15 -5.85 -9.01
N ARG A 160 -2.35 -5.98 -10.08
CA ARG A 160 -2.20 -4.95 -11.10
C ARG A 160 -3.56 -4.55 -11.71
N TRP A 161 -4.36 -5.53 -12.10
CA TRP A 161 -5.70 -5.30 -12.64
C TRP A 161 -6.62 -4.59 -11.65
N ARG A 162 -6.64 -5.03 -10.38
CA ARG A 162 -7.42 -4.36 -9.33
C ARG A 162 -7.06 -2.88 -9.19
N LEU A 163 -5.76 -2.58 -9.13
CA LEU A 163 -5.26 -1.22 -8.99
C LEU A 163 -5.58 -0.36 -10.22
N LEU A 164 -5.35 -0.87 -11.44
CA LEU A 164 -5.68 -0.16 -12.69
C LEU A 164 -7.18 0.14 -12.82
N GLU A 165 -8.04 -0.78 -12.38
CA GLU A 165 -9.49 -0.64 -12.45
C GLU A 165 -10.11 0.03 -11.22
N GLY A 166 -9.36 0.27 -10.14
CA GLY A 166 -9.88 0.86 -8.91
C GLY A 166 -10.81 -0.08 -8.13
N LEU A 167 -10.58 -1.40 -8.22
CA LEU A 167 -11.43 -2.42 -7.63
C LEU A 167 -10.96 -2.87 -6.23
N ASP A 168 -11.74 -2.51 -5.21
CA ASP A 168 -11.69 -3.16 -3.89
C ASP A 168 -12.62 -4.39 -3.85
N ASP A 169 -12.65 -5.10 -2.72
CA ASP A 169 -13.47 -6.32 -2.58
C ASP A 169 -14.99 -6.03 -2.74
N ILE A 170 -15.45 -4.82 -2.41
CA ILE A 170 -16.83 -4.38 -2.63
C ILE A 170 -17.06 -4.13 -4.13
N GLY A 171 -16.17 -3.36 -4.77
CA GLY A 171 -16.22 -3.05 -6.20
C GLY A 171 -16.21 -4.31 -7.06
N LEU A 172 -15.47 -5.34 -6.67
CA LEU A 172 -15.53 -6.64 -7.33
C LEU A 172 -16.90 -7.30 -7.22
N THR A 173 -17.44 -7.35 -6.01
CA THR A 173 -18.77 -7.95 -5.76
C THR A 173 -19.86 -7.22 -6.54
N LEU A 174 -19.79 -5.89 -6.63
CA LEU A 174 -20.75 -5.08 -7.36
C LEU A 174 -20.73 -5.33 -8.88
N ARG A 175 -19.63 -5.82 -9.45
CA ARG A 175 -19.60 -6.21 -10.88
C ARG A 175 -20.49 -7.40 -11.18
N ASP A 176 -20.77 -8.24 -10.18
CA ASP A 176 -21.65 -9.40 -10.29
C ASP A 176 -23.10 -9.07 -9.92
N GLU A 177 -23.44 -7.81 -9.64
CA GLU A 177 -24.80 -7.38 -9.26
C GLU A 177 -25.91 -7.90 -10.22
N PRO A 178 -25.73 -7.88 -11.56
CA PRO A 178 -26.75 -8.44 -12.46
C PRO A 178 -26.94 -9.95 -12.28
N ALA A 179 -25.85 -10.70 -12.05
CA ALA A 179 -25.91 -12.15 -11.84
C ALA A 179 -26.52 -12.50 -10.48
N ILE A 180 -26.16 -11.74 -9.44
CA ILE A 180 -26.75 -11.84 -8.10
C ILE A 180 -28.26 -11.58 -8.19
N THR A 181 -28.68 -10.51 -8.88
CA THR A 181 -30.09 -10.16 -9.07
C THR A 181 -30.86 -11.27 -9.81
N ALA A 182 -30.28 -11.81 -10.89
CA ALA A 182 -30.89 -12.89 -11.66
C ALA A 182 -31.04 -14.20 -10.85
N PHE A 183 -30.08 -14.49 -9.97
CA PHE A 183 -30.14 -15.63 -9.06
C PHE A 183 -31.23 -15.43 -7.98
N GLU A 184 -31.26 -14.27 -7.32
CA GLU A 184 -32.23 -13.97 -6.27
C GLU A 184 -33.68 -14.00 -6.80
N ALA A 185 -33.93 -13.53 -8.02
CA ALA A 185 -35.26 -13.59 -8.66
C ALA A 185 -35.78 -15.03 -8.89
N LYS A 186 -34.88 -16.02 -8.93
CA LYS A 186 -35.20 -17.45 -9.15
C LYS A 186 -34.91 -18.32 -7.93
N ARG A 187 -34.55 -17.70 -6.79
CA ARG A 187 -34.14 -18.41 -5.58
C ARG A 187 -35.33 -19.17 -4.99
N PRO A 188 -35.22 -20.49 -4.73
CA PRO A 188 -36.31 -21.26 -4.15
C PRO A 188 -36.74 -20.73 -2.78
N ALA A 189 -38.06 -20.63 -2.56
CA ALA A 189 -38.65 -20.06 -1.34
C ALA A 189 -38.34 -20.83 -0.03
N PHE A 190 -37.90 -22.09 -0.13
CA PHE A 190 -37.49 -22.88 1.05
C PHE A 190 -36.10 -22.48 1.59
N LYS A 191 -35.31 -21.71 0.84
CA LYS A 191 -34.01 -21.23 1.32
C LYS A 191 -34.20 -20.08 2.32
N PRO A 192 -33.32 -19.96 3.34
CA PRO A 192 -33.36 -18.83 4.26
C PRO A 192 -33.30 -17.48 3.54
N THR A 193 -34.10 -16.52 3.98
CA THR A 193 -34.11 -15.14 3.52
C THR A 193 -33.63 -14.22 4.64
N ILE A 194 -32.89 -13.18 4.29
CA ILE A 194 -32.56 -12.10 5.21
C ILE A 194 -33.72 -11.09 5.07
N THR A 195 -34.54 -10.93 6.10
CA THR A 195 -35.57 -9.89 6.11
C THR A 195 -34.89 -8.53 6.19
N ALA A 196 -35.21 -7.62 5.28
CA ALA A 196 -34.62 -6.28 5.21
C ALA A 196 -35.08 -5.35 6.36
N ASP A 197 -35.96 -5.82 7.25
CA ASP A 197 -36.49 -5.05 8.37
C ASP A 197 -35.90 -5.52 9.70
N ALA A 198 -34.88 -4.79 10.19
CA ALA A 198 -34.48 -4.70 11.59
C ALA A 198 -33.72 -3.38 11.83
#